data_AF-A0A9Q0PDE3-F1
#
_entry.id   AF-A0A9Q0PDE3-F1
#
_cell.length_a   1.000
_cell.length_b   1.000
_cell.length_c   1.000
_cell.angle_alpha   90.00
_cell.angle_beta   90.00
_cell.angle_gamma   90.00
#
_symmetry.space_group_name_H-M   'P 1'
#
loop_
_entity.id
_entity.type
_entity.pdbx_description
1 polymer ?
#
loop_
_entity_poly.entity_id
_entity_poly.type
_entity_poly.pdbx_seq_one_letter_code
_entity_poly.pdbx_strand_id
1 'polypeptide(L)'
;MDNENSDSTVRLMRDQMIMARVYLTIAKMKNKFDLLQELQARIKESQRVLADSSADSDLHPSAPEKMKAMGQVLSKAREQLYDCKLVTGKLRAMLQTADEQVRSLKKQSTFLSQLAAKTVPNGIHCLSMRLTIDYYLLPLEKRKFPRSENLENPNLYHYALFSDNVLAASVVVNSTIVNAKDSSKHVFHLVTDKLNFGAMNMWFLLNPPRKATIHVENVDEFKWLNSSYCPVLRQLESAAMKEYYFKANHPTSLSSGSSNLKYRNPKVSFNA
;
A
#
# COMPACT_ATOMS: atom_id res chain seq x y z
N MET A 1 -24.17 -0.29 -29.63
CA MET A 1 -25.01 -1.36 -29.04
C MET A 1 -24.07 -2.17 -28.18
N ASP A 2 -23.88 -1.74 -26.95
CA ASP A 2 -23.11 -2.49 -25.97
C ASP A 2 -23.93 -3.73 -25.62
N ASN A 3 -23.39 -4.91 -25.88
CA ASN A 3 -24.09 -6.18 -25.67
C ASN A 3 -24.20 -6.42 -24.15
N GLU A 4 -25.28 -5.91 -23.56
CA GLU A 4 -25.58 -5.86 -22.12
C GLU A 4 -25.67 -7.24 -21.43
N ASN A 5 -25.42 -8.33 -22.17
CA ASN A 5 -25.60 -9.71 -21.71
C ASN A 5 -24.49 -10.66 -22.15
N SER A 6 -23.27 -10.15 -22.40
CA SER A 6 -22.13 -10.95 -22.86
C SER A 6 -21.58 -11.93 -21.82
N ASP A 7 -22.05 -11.90 -20.57
CA ASP A 7 -21.62 -12.78 -19.47
C ASP A 7 -22.78 -13.57 -18.83
N SER A 8 -23.93 -13.61 -19.49
CA SER A 8 -25.16 -14.21 -18.97
C SER A 8 -25.00 -15.68 -18.58
N THR A 9 -24.28 -16.45 -19.41
CA THR A 9 -24.03 -17.87 -19.21
C THR A 9 -23.03 -18.07 -18.08
N VAL A 10 -21.96 -17.28 -18.07
CA VAL A 10 -20.96 -17.28 -16.99
C VAL A 10 -21.63 -17.00 -15.64
N ARG A 11 -22.52 -15.98 -15.56
CA ARG A 11 -23.26 -15.64 -14.34
C ARG A 11 -24.16 -16.78 -13.87
N LEU A 12 -24.93 -17.38 -14.79
CA LEU A 12 -25.80 -18.50 -14.45
C LEU A 12 -25.01 -19.70 -13.92
N MET A 13 -23.88 -20.05 -14.53
CA MET A 13 -23.04 -21.13 -14.04
C MET A 13 -22.42 -20.81 -12.68
N ARG A 14 -22.04 -19.55 -12.42
CA ARG A 14 -21.58 -19.11 -11.08
C ARG A 14 -22.68 -19.24 -10.03
N ASP A 15 -23.91 -18.85 -10.35
CA ASP A 15 -25.06 -19.00 -9.44
C ASP A 15 -25.35 -20.48 -9.15
N GLN A 16 -25.29 -21.34 -10.17
CA GLN A 16 -25.39 -22.79 -9.99
C GLN A 16 -24.28 -23.33 -9.07
N MET A 17 -23.04 -22.86 -9.20
CA MET A 17 -21.94 -23.27 -8.31
C MET A 17 -22.17 -22.83 -6.86
N ILE A 18 -22.70 -21.62 -6.65
CA ILE A 18 -23.05 -21.13 -5.30
C ILE A 18 -24.12 -22.04 -4.68
N MET A 19 -25.21 -22.30 -5.41
CA MET A 19 -26.27 -23.18 -4.95
C MET A 19 -25.80 -24.62 -4.73
N ALA A 20 -24.91 -25.13 -5.57
CA ALA A 20 -24.33 -26.46 -5.42
C ALA A 20 -23.52 -26.57 -4.12
N ARG A 21 -22.74 -25.53 -3.75
CA ARG A 21 -21.99 -25.48 -2.47
C ARG A 21 -22.93 -25.42 -1.26
N VAL A 22 -24.05 -24.71 -1.38
CA VAL A 22 -25.10 -24.70 -0.34
C VAL A 22 -25.66 -26.11 -0.14
N TYR A 23 -26.15 -26.73 -1.21
CA TYR A 23 -26.71 -28.08 -1.13
C TYR A 23 -25.68 -29.12 -0.72
N LEU A 24 -24.42 -28.96 -1.11
CA LEU A 24 -23.32 -29.85 -0.69
C LEU A 24 -23.18 -29.84 0.84
N THR A 25 -23.22 -28.66 1.44
CA THR A 25 -23.13 -28.49 2.90
C THR A 25 -24.35 -29.10 3.59
N ILE A 26 -25.54 -28.92 3.02
CA ILE A 26 -26.78 -29.48 3.57
C ILE A 26 -26.81 -31.02 3.42
N ALA A 27 -26.37 -31.55 2.28
CA ALA A 27 -26.26 -32.98 2.02
C ALA A 27 -25.32 -33.65 3.04
N LYS A 28 -24.18 -32.99 3.36
CA LYS A 28 -23.27 -33.42 4.42
C LYS A 28 -23.96 -33.47 5.79
N MET A 29 -24.71 -32.43 6.13
CA MET A 29 -25.44 -32.36 7.42
C MET A 29 -26.54 -33.42 7.53
N LYS A 30 -27.21 -33.75 6.42
CA LYS A 30 -28.30 -34.73 6.37
C LYS A 30 -27.84 -36.17 6.03
N ASN A 31 -26.52 -36.42 6.01
CA ASN A 31 -25.92 -37.72 5.67
C ASN A 31 -26.39 -38.29 4.31
N LYS A 32 -26.59 -37.42 3.30
CA LYS A 32 -26.94 -37.80 1.92
C LYS A 32 -25.68 -37.94 1.07
N PHE A 33 -24.95 -39.04 1.28
CA PHE A 33 -23.63 -39.27 0.70
C PHE A 33 -23.61 -39.34 -0.83
N ASP A 34 -24.59 -40.01 -1.45
CA ASP A 34 -24.67 -40.11 -2.93
C ASP A 34 -24.78 -38.73 -3.58
N LEU A 35 -25.67 -37.90 -3.04
CA LEU A 35 -25.91 -36.54 -3.53
C LEU A 35 -24.71 -35.62 -3.24
N LEU A 36 -24.04 -35.83 -2.11
CA LEU A 36 -22.80 -35.12 -1.76
C LEU A 36 -21.70 -35.40 -2.78
N GLN A 37 -21.48 -36.66 -3.15
CA GLN A 37 -20.49 -37.07 -4.14
C GLN A 37 -20.84 -36.52 -5.53
N GLU A 38 -22.11 -36.60 -5.90
CA GLU A 38 -22.62 -36.08 -7.18
C GLU A 38 -22.43 -34.55 -7.30
N LEU A 39 -22.75 -33.79 -6.24
CA LEU A 39 -22.52 -32.35 -6.17
C LEU A 39 -21.02 -32.01 -6.23
N GLN A 40 -20.15 -32.75 -5.53
CA GLN A 40 -18.70 -32.53 -5.59
C GLN A 40 -18.15 -32.74 -7.00
N ALA A 41 -18.58 -33.80 -7.67
CA ALA A 41 -18.16 -34.09 -9.04
C ALA A 41 -18.56 -32.94 -9.98
N ARG A 42 -19.82 -32.48 -9.91
CA ARG A 42 -20.31 -31.39 -10.76
C ARG A 42 -19.62 -30.06 -10.45
N ILE A 43 -19.37 -29.74 -9.18
CA ILE A 43 -18.62 -28.53 -8.81
C ILE A 43 -17.22 -28.54 -9.43
N LYS A 44 -16.51 -29.68 -9.37
CA LYS A 44 -15.15 -29.81 -9.92
C LYS A 44 -15.14 -29.69 -11.44
N GLU A 45 -16.12 -30.28 -12.13
CA GLU A 45 -16.26 -30.14 -13.58
C GLU A 45 -16.57 -28.70 -14.00
N SER A 46 -17.56 -28.06 -13.37
CA SER A 46 -17.93 -26.66 -13.68
C SER A 46 -16.80 -25.69 -13.35
N GLN A 47 -16.03 -25.92 -12.29
CA GLN A 47 -14.89 -25.07 -11.93
C GLN A 47 -13.78 -25.07 -12.99
N ARG A 48 -13.52 -26.22 -13.63
CA ARG A 48 -12.52 -26.32 -14.71
C ARG A 48 -12.93 -25.55 -15.95
N VAL A 49 -14.23 -25.52 -16.23
CA VAL A 49 -14.78 -24.82 -17.40
C VAL A 49 -14.91 -23.31 -17.16
N LEU A 50 -15.17 -22.90 -15.91
CA LEU A 50 -15.37 -21.49 -15.56
C LEU A 50 -14.08 -20.71 -15.28
N ALA A 51 -13.00 -21.38 -14.86
CA ALA A 51 -11.67 -20.85 -14.53
C ALA A 51 -11.58 -19.30 -14.46
N ASP A 52 -10.87 -18.68 -15.41
CA ASP A 52 -10.72 -17.22 -15.52
C ASP A 52 -11.68 -16.61 -16.57
N SER A 53 -12.69 -17.37 -17.02
CA SER A 53 -13.65 -16.92 -18.03
C SER A 53 -14.48 -15.75 -17.49
N SER A 54 -14.39 -14.60 -18.15
CA SER A 54 -15.04 -13.36 -17.74
C SER A 54 -16.27 -13.06 -18.58
N ALA A 55 -16.27 -13.48 -19.84
CA ALA A 55 -17.38 -13.38 -20.79
C ALA A 55 -17.78 -14.77 -21.33
N ASP A 56 -18.97 -14.87 -21.89
CA ASP A 56 -19.52 -16.09 -22.49
C ASP A 56 -18.67 -16.57 -23.68
N SER A 57 -17.97 -15.65 -24.37
CA SER A 57 -17.00 -15.97 -25.42
C SER A 57 -15.78 -16.73 -24.92
N ASP A 58 -15.45 -16.62 -23.63
CA ASP A 58 -14.28 -17.23 -23.01
C ASP A 58 -14.57 -18.64 -22.52
N LEU A 59 -15.81 -19.11 -22.66
CA LEU A 59 -16.25 -20.41 -22.17
C LEU A 59 -15.80 -21.54 -23.09
N HIS A 60 -15.37 -22.64 -22.47
CA HIS A 60 -15.10 -23.87 -23.20
C HIS A 60 -16.39 -24.38 -23.91
N PRO A 61 -16.31 -24.97 -25.11
CA PRO A 61 -17.49 -25.49 -25.83
C PRO A 61 -18.35 -26.49 -25.04
N SER A 62 -17.79 -27.14 -24.03
CA SER A 62 -18.51 -28.06 -23.13
C SER A 62 -19.33 -27.35 -22.03
N ALA A 63 -19.27 -26.03 -21.90
CA ALA A 63 -19.95 -25.26 -20.85
C ALA A 63 -21.47 -25.51 -20.81
N PRO A 64 -22.21 -25.53 -21.93
CA PRO A 64 -23.65 -25.79 -21.92
C PRO A 64 -23.99 -27.17 -21.36
N GLU A 65 -23.18 -28.19 -21.68
CA GLU A 65 -23.35 -29.55 -21.18
C GLU A 65 -23.13 -29.60 -19.66
N LYS A 66 -22.07 -28.95 -19.15
CA LYS A 66 -21.77 -28.91 -17.72
C LYS A 66 -22.82 -28.12 -16.94
N MET A 67 -23.31 -27.03 -17.50
CA MET A 67 -24.41 -26.23 -16.94
C MET A 67 -25.71 -27.07 -16.84
N LYS A 68 -26.04 -27.84 -17.88
CA LYS A 68 -27.21 -28.73 -17.88
C LYS A 68 -27.06 -29.85 -16.84
N ALA A 69 -25.91 -30.51 -16.79
CA ALA A 69 -25.62 -31.57 -15.82
C ALA A 69 -25.71 -31.05 -14.37
N MET A 70 -25.15 -29.85 -14.11
CA MET A 70 -25.28 -29.20 -12.80
C MET A 70 -26.76 -28.90 -12.47
N GLY A 71 -27.52 -28.37 -13.42
CA GLY A 71 -28.95 -28.08 -13.26
C GLY A 71 -29.78 -29.31 -12.85
N GLN A 72 -29.50 -30.47 -13.44
CA GLN A 72 -30.18 -31.73 -13.09
C GLN A 72 -29.93 -32.13 -11.63
N VAL A 73 -28.66 -32.08 -11.19
CA VAL A 73 -28.29 -32.42 -9.81
C VAL A 73 -28.85 -31.40 -8.82
N LEU A 74 -28.89 -30.12 -9.18
CA LEU A 74 -29.51 -29.08 -8.36
C LEU A 74 -31.02 -29.27 -8.21
N SER A 75 -31.72 -29.71 -9.27
CA SER A 75 -33.16 -30.02 -9.18
C SER A 75 -33.40 -31.17 -8.20
N LYS A 76 -32.65 -32.27 -8.33
CA LYS A 76 -32.69 -33.41 -7.41
C LYS A 76 -32.36 -33.01 -5.97
N ALA A 77 -31.35 -32.17 -5.79
CA ALA A 77 -30.97 -31.67 -4.46
C ALA A 77 -32.05 -30.79 -3.86
N ARG A 78 -32.69 -29.94 -4.67
CA ARG A 78 -33.80 -29.10 -4.22
C ARG A 78 -34.97 -29.93 -3.72
N GLU A 79 -35.40 -30.94 -4.47
CA GLU A 79 -36.51 -31.82 -4.07
C GLU A 79 -36.25 -32.53 -2.73
N GLN A 80 -35.01 -32.96 -2.48
CA GLN A 80 -34.68 -33.75 -1.28
C GLN A 80 -34.24 -32.91 -0.07
N LEU A 81 -33.66 -31.74 -0.30
CA LEU A 81 -32.94 -30.98 0.74
C LEU A 81 -33.48 -29.58 0.99
N TYR A 82 -34.32 -29.04 0.11
CA TYR A 82 -34.74 -27.64 0.19
C TYR A 82 -35.47 -27.34 1.50
N ASP A 83 -34.91 -26.39 2.23
CA ASP A 83 -35.50 -25.74 3.37
C ASP A 83 -35.08 -24.27 3.25
N CYS A 84 -36.06 -23.38 3.11
CA CYS A 84 -35.81 -21.96 2.89
C CYS A 84 -34.95 -21.35 4.00
N LYS A 85 -35.24 -21.66 5.28
CA LYS A 85 -34.47 -21.12 6.41
C LYS A 85 -33.03 -21.63 6.39
N LEU A 86 -32.85 -22.93 6.11
CA LEU A 86 -31.52 -23.53 6.06
C LEU A 86 -30.69 -22.99 4.88
N VAL A 87 -31.27 -22.91 3.69
CA VAL A 87 -30.63 -22.40 2.47
C VAL A 87 -30.25 -20.93 2.66
N THR A 88 -31.19 -20.08 3.09
CA THR A 88 -30.91 -18.66 3.34
C THR A 88 -29.86 -18.47 4.44
N GLY A 89 -29.89 -19.28 5.50
CA GLY A 89 -28.87 -19.27 6.54
C GLY A 89 -27.47 -19.61 6.01
N LYS A 90 -27.36 -20.61 5.15
CA LYS A 90 -26.07 -20.98 4.52
C LYS A 90 -25.56 -19.91 3.55
N LEU A 91 -26.44 -19.36 2.70
CA LEU A 91 -26.07 -18.26 1.81
C LEU A 91 -25.58 -17.03 2.58
N ARG A 92 -26.26 -16.67 3.69
CA ARG A 92 -25.83 -15.57 4.56
C ARG A 92 -24.46 -15.82 5.18
N ALA A 93 -24.21 -17.02 5.70
CA ALA A 93 -22.91 -17.37 6.27
C ALA A 93 -21.79 -17.34 5.22
N MET A 94 -22.06 -17.81 3.99
CA MET A 94 -21.13 -17.72 2.87
C MET A 94 -20.83 -16.26 2.49
N LEU A 95 -21.86 -15.40 2.43
CA LEU A 95 -21.70 -13.97 2.14
C LEU A 95 -20.85 -13.27 3.21
N GLN A 96 -21.12 -13.53 4.49
CA GLN A 96 -20.33 -12.97 5.59
C GLN A 96 -18.87 -13.42 5.51
N THR A 97 -18.62 -14.71 5.26
CA THR A 97 -17.26 -15.24 5.12
C THR A 97 -16.52 -14.58 3.95
N ALA A 98 -17.19 -14.40 2.81
CA ALA A 98 -16.61 -13.74 1.64
C ALA A 98 -16.29 -12.25 1.90
N ASP A 99 -17.20 -11.52 2.56
CA ASP A 99 -16.97 -10.12 2.96
C ASP A 99 -15.78 -10.00 3.92
N GLU A 100 -15.66 -10.92 4.89
CA GLU A 100 -14.54 -10.96 5.83
C GLU A 100 -13.20 -11.22 5.12
N GLN A 101 -13.18 -12.13 4.13
CA GLN A 101 -12.01 -12.41 3.30
C GLN A 101 -11.60 -11.19 2.47
N VAL A 102 -12.56 -10.51 1.83
CA VAL A 102 -12.30 -9.28 1.05
C VAL A 102 -11.72 -8.19 1.96
N ARG A 103 -12.27 -8.01 3.17
CA ARG A 103 -11.73 -7.05 4.15
C ARG A 103 -10.31 -7.39 4.56
N SER A 104 -10.02 -8.67 4.82
CA SER A 104 -8.68 -9.14 5.17
C SER A 104 -7.66 -8.88 4.05
N LEU A 105 -8.00 -9.26 2.81
CA LEU A 105 -7.16 -9.02 1.63
C LEU A 105 -6.92 -7.53 1.40
N LYS A 106 -7.94 -6.69 1.58
CA LYS A 106 -7.80 -5.23 1.46
C LYS A 106 -6.84 -4.65 2.51
N LYS A 107 -6.88 -5.16 3.75
CA LYS A 107 -5.92 -4.78 4.80
C LYS A 107 -4.49 -5.18 4.41
N GLN A 108 -4.29 -6.41 3.95
CA GLN A 108 -2.98 -6.88 3.48
C GLN A 108 -2.45 -6.06 2.29
N SER A 109 -3.29 -5.80 1.29
CA SER A 109 -2.94 -4.97 0.13
C SER A 109 -2.54 -3.55 0.53
N THR A 110 -3.26 -2.95 1.49
CA THR A 110 -2.93 -1.62 2.02
C THR A 110 -1.59 -1.64 2.75
N PHE A 111 -1.35 -2.66 3.58
CA PHE A 111 -0.08 -2.84 4.28
C PHE A 111 1.09 -3.02 3.32
N LEU A 112 0.97 -3.89 2.32
CA LEU A 112 2.01 -4.12 1.32
C LEU A 112 2.29 -2.87 0.48
N SER A 113 1.25 -2.12 0.11
CA SER A 113 1.40 -0.82 -0.57
C SER A 113 2.18 0.18 0.31
N GLN A 114 1.86 0.26 1.60
CA GLN A 114 2.57 1.13 2.54
C GLN A 114 4.02 0.68 2.75
N LEU A 115 4.25 -0.62 2.86
CA LEU A 115 5.59 -1.18 3.00
C LEU A 115 6.42 -0.83 1.77
N ALA A 116 5.92 -1.13 0.57
CA ALA A 116 6.61 -0.83 -0.70
C ALA A 116 6.93 0.66 -0.86
N ALA A 117 6.02 1.55 -0.43
CA ALA A 117 6.24 2.99 -0.47
C ALA A 117 7.30 3.50 0.52
N LYS A 118 7.54 2.76 1.62
CA LYS A 118 8.50 3.14 2.67
C LYS A 118 9.84 2.41 2.56
N THR A 119 9.86 1.23 1.96
CA THR A 119 11.09 0.44 1.83
C THR A 119 12.07 1.12 0.88
N VAL A 120 13.26 1.40 1.39
CA VAL A 120 14.38 1.85 0.58
C VAL A 120 15.02 0.61 -0.08
N PRO A 121 15.19 0.58 -1.40
CA PRO A 121 15.91 -0.50 -2.07
C PRO A 121 17.29 -0.72 -1.44
N ASN A 122 17.70 -1.98 -1.27
CA ASN A 122 18.95 -2.34 -0.59
C ASN A 122 20.18 -1.59 -1.13
N GLY A 123 20.25 -1.33 -2.44
CA GLY A 123 21.33 -0.56 -3.05
C GLY A 123 21.42 0.88 -2.53
N ILE A 124 20.27 1.56 -2.38
CA ILE A 124 20.21 2.92 -1.83
C ILE A 124 20.55 2.91 -0.34
N HIS A 125 20.07 1.90 0.40
CA HIS A 125 20.42 1.74 1.81
C HIS A 125 21.94 1.56 2.02
N CYS A 126 22.57 0.68 1.24
CA CYS A 126 24.02 0.47 1.28
C CYS A 126 24.80 1.74 0.91
N LEU A 127 24.31 2.51 -0.07
CA LEU A 127 24.90 3.81 -0.43
C LEU A 127 24.88 4.77 0.77
N SER A 128 23.72 4.96 1.40
CA SER A 128 23.60 5.81 2.59
C SER A 128 24.52 5.37 3.71
N MET A 129 24.60 4.05 3.99
CA MET A 129 25.53 3.53 5.01
C MET A 129 26.99 3.85 4.70
N ARG A 130 27.43 3.64 3.46
CA ARG A 130 28.81 3.93 3.04
C ARG A 130 29.14 5.42 3.18
N LEU A 131 28.26 6.29 2.68
CA LEU A 131 28.42 7.74 2.80
C LEU A 131 28.48 8.19 4.26
N THR A 132 27.66 7.62 5.14
CA THR A 132 27.72 7.90 6.58
C THR A 132 29.06 7.50 7.18
N ILE A 133 29.57 6.30 6.87
CA ILE A 133 30.89 5.86 7.34
C ILE A 133 31.97 6.81 6.85
N ASP A 134 31.97 7.13 5.55
CA ASP A 134 32.96 8.02 4.95
C ASP A 134 32.94 9.42 5.58
N TYR A 135 31.75 9.96 5.89
CA TYR A 135 31.60 11.23 6.60
C TYR A 135 32.30 11.23 7.96
N TYR A 136 32.03 10.20 8.77
CA TYR A 136 32.56 10.14 10.13
C TYR A 136 34.05 9.78 10.17
N LEU A 137 34.60 9.19 9.11
CA LEU A 137 36.04 8.99 8.92
C LEU A 137 36.75 10.24 8.36
N LEU A 138 36.02 11.17 7.73
CA LEU A 138 36.59 12.38 7.14
C LEU A 138 37.10 13.34 8.25
N PRO A 139 38.31 13.93 8.15
CA PRO A 139 38.78 14.95 9.10
C PRO A 139 37.82 16.14 9.20
N LEU A 140 37.68 16.74 10.39
CA LEU A 140 36.72 17.81 10.66
C LEU A 140 36.90 19.03 9.75
N GLU A 141 38.14 19.33 9.36
CA GLU A 141 38.50 20.43 8.48
C GLU A 141 37.92 20.26 7.08
N LYS A 142 37.75 19.00 6.64
CA LYS A 142 37.22 18.63 5.34
C LYS A 142 35.69 18.48 5.33
N ARG A 143 35.02 18.55 6.48
CA ARG A 143 33.55 18.48 6.60
C ARG A 143 32.87 19.85 6.40
N LYS A 144 33.62 20.88 6.01
CA LYS A 144 33.10 22.25 5.87
C LYS A 144 32.61 22.49 4.45
N PHE A 145 31.37 22.94 4.33
CA PHE A 145 30.85 23.44 3.06
C PHE A 145 31.42 24.83 2.74
N PRO A 146 31.67 25.15 1.45
CA PRO A 146 32.04 26.48 1.05
C PRO A 146 30.86 27.45 1.15
N ARG A 147 31.15 28.76 1.14
CA ARG A 147 30.15 29.85 1.12
C ARG A 147 29.24 29.90 2.35
N SER A 148 29.74 29.53 3.53
CA SER A 148 28.98 29.62 4.78
C SER A 148 28.51 31.04 5.11
N GLU A 149 29.17 32.06 4.57
CA GLU A 149 28.77 33.47 4.68
C GLU A 149 27.41 33.78 4.05
N ASN A 150 26.90 32.92 3.17
CA ASN A 150 25.60 33.10 2.52
C ASN A 150 24.42 32.58 3.35
N LEU A 151 24.66 31.83 4.43
CA LEU A 151 23.62 31.08 5.14
C LEU A 151 22.53 31.95 5.77
N GLU A 152 22.88 33.18 6.15
CA GLU A 152 21.98 34.13 6.80
C GLU A 152 21.72 35.39 5.95
N ASN A 153 22.19 35.43 4.70
CA ASN A 153 22.07 36.61 3.85
C ASN A 153 20.64 36.73 3.28
N PRO A 154 19.82 37.70 3.74
CA PRO A 154 18.42 37.79 3.36
C PRO A 154 18.20 38.16 1.88
N ASN A 155 19.25 38.57 1.16
CA ASN A 155 19.17 38.91 -0.26
C ASN A 155 19.29 37.69 -1.18
N LEU A 156 19.47 36.49 -0.64
CA LEU A 156 19.57 35.23 -1.38
C LEU A 156 18.26 34.44 -1.30
N TYR A 157 18.09 33.49 -2.21
CA TYR A 157 16.93 32.60 -2.22
C TYR A 157 17.20 31.38 -1.33
N HIS A 158 16.53 31.32 -0.18
CA HIS A 158 16.64 30.23 0.78
C HIS A 158 15.54 29.18 0.58
N TYR A 159 15.95 27.90 0.55
CA TYR A 159 15.05 26.76 0.45
C TYR A 159 15.28 25.83 1.63
N ALA A 160 14.23 25.51 2.38
CA ALA A 160 14.27 24.43 3.36
C ALA A 160 13.76 23.14 2.71
N LEU A 161 14.62 22.13 2.61
CA LEU A 161 14.29 20.83 2.02
C LEU A 161 14.40 19.74 3.08
N PHE A 162 13.26 19.22 3.50
CA PHE A 162 13.18 18.11 4.46
C PHE A 162 13.19 16.78 3.72
N SER A 163 14.21 15.94 3.96
CA SER A 163 14.33 14.63 3.32
C SER A 163 15.26 13.70 4.10
N ASP A 164 14.86 12.44 4.22
CA ASP A 164 15.70 11.30 4.65
C ASP A 164 16.37 10.58 3.46
N ASN A 165 15.98 10.93 2.23
CA ASN A 165 16.50 10.33 1.01
C ASN A 165 17.53 11.25 0.35
N VAL A 166 18.80 10.85 0.41
CA VAL A 166 19.96 11.57 -0.16
C VAL A 166 19.83 11.79 -1.66
N LEU A 167 19.40 10.77 -2.42
CA LEU A 167 19.27 10.87 -3.88
C LEU A 167 18.10 11.77 -4.27
N ALA A 168 16.97 11.68 -3.57
CA ALA A 168 15.85 12.57 -3.82
C ALA A 168 16.25 14.04 -3.56
N ALA A 169 16.94 14.30 -2.46
CA ALA A 169 17.46 15.63 -2.15
C ALA A 169 18.44 16.12 -3.22
N SER A 170 19.36 15.25 -3.68
CA SER A 170 20.33 15.62 -4.72
C SER A 170 19.65 15.95 -6.05
N VAL A 171 18.62 15.19 -6.44
CA VAL A 171 17.87 15.46 -7.67
C VAL A 171 17.15 16.80 -7.59
N VAL A 172 16.48 17.09 -6.46
CA VAL A 172 15.81 18.38 -6.25
C VAL A 172 16.80 19.53 -6.36
N VAL A 173 17.88 19.49 -5.57
CA VAL A 173 18.92 20.53 -5.56
C VAL A 173 19.53 20.73 -6.96
N ASN A 174 19.94 19.63 -7.61
CA ASN A 174 20.57 19.69 -8.92
C ASN A 174 19.60 20.23 -9.99
N SER A 175 18.35 19.77 -9.99
CA SER A 175 17.33 20.25 -10.93
C SER A 175 17.07 21.75 -10.77
N THR A 176 16.94 22.24 -9.53
CA THR A 176 16.75 23.67 -9.26
C THR A 176 17.94 24.48 -9.74
N ILE A 177 19.17 24.02 -9.48
CA ILE A 177 20.39 24.73 -9.83
C ILE A 177 20.64 24.75 -11.34
N VAL A 178 20.38 23.64 -12.04
CA VAL A 178 20.56 23.54 -13.49
C VAL A 178 19.57 24.46 -14.22
N ASN A 179 18.37 24.66 -13.68
CA ASN A 179 17.34 25.51 -14.27
C ASN A 179 17.38 26.97 -13.77
N ALA A 180 18.23 27.29 -12.79
CA ALA A 180 18.39 28.64 -12.27
C ALA A 180 19.25 29.50 -13.20
N LYS A 181 18.83 30.76 -13.42
CA LYS A 181 19.63 31.75 -14.17
C LYS A 181 20.97 32.05 -13.50
N ASP A 182 21.00 32.11 -12.17
CA ASP A 182 22.20 32.35 -11.39
C ASP A 182 22.23 31.47 -10.13
N SER A 183 22.88 30.31 -10.24
CA SER A 183 23.03 29.36 -9.15
C SER A 183 23.72 29.91 -7.88
N SER A 184 24.48 31.01 -7.97
CA SER A 184 25.16 31.58 -6.79
C SER A 184 24.22 32.25 -5.79
N LYS A 185 22.99 32.56 -6.23
CA LYS A 185 21.97 33.20 -5.40
C LYS A 185 21.10 32.22 -4.61
N HIS A 186 21.33 30.91 -4.73
CA HIS A 186 20.48 29.89 -4.11
C HIS A 186 21.21 29.24 -2.93
N VAL A 187 20.48 29.13 -1.82
CA VAL A 187 20.93 28.52 -0.56
C VAL A 187 19.94 27.41 -0.19
N PHE A 188 20.43 26.18 -0.06
CA PHE A 188 19.60 25.04 0.34
C PHE A 188 19.96 24.62 1.76
N HIS A 189 18.97 24.71 2.65
CA HIS A 189 18.99 24.16 4.00
C HIS A 189 18.34 22.77 3.95
N LEU A 190 19.18 21.74 3.91
CA LEU A 190 18.80 20.34 3.83
C LEU A 190 18.57 19.80 5.24
N VAL A 191 17.32 19.63 5.63
CA VAL A 191 16.94 19.16 6.96
C VAL A 191 16.70 17.66 6.91
N THR A 192 17.43 16.89 7.71
CA THR A 192 17.35 15.43 7.74
C THR A 192 17.38 14.90 9.16
N ASP A 193 17.14 13.61 9.35
CA ASP A 193 17.24 12.98 10.68
C ASP A 193 18.69 12.67 11.06
N LYS A 194 18.91 12.33 12.33
CA LYS A 194 20.24 11.96 12.83
C LYS A 194 20.88 10.77 12.11
N LEU A 195 20.08 9.84 11.58
CA LEU A 195 20.57 8.64 10.92
C LEU A 195 21.12 8.94 9.52
N ASN A 196 20.50 9.88 8.81
CA ASN A 196 20.84 10.26 7.45
C ASN A 196 21.75 11.50 7.38
N PHE A 197 21.97 12.20 8.50
CA PHE A 197 22.83 13.39 8.58
C PHE A 197 24.21 13.19 7.97
N GLY A 198 24.91 12.10 8.33
CA GLY A 198 26.25 11.82 7.80
C GLY A 198 26.23 11.58 6.29
N ALA A 199 25.30 10.75 5.81
CA ALA A 199 25.16 10.44 4.40
C ALA A 199 24.85 11.69 3.55
N MET A 200 23.92 12.54 4.02
CA MET A 200 23.54 13.77 3.34
C MET A 200 24.71 14.74 3.24
N ASN A 201 25.45 14.94 4.34
CA ASN A 201 26.66 15.76 4.33
C ASN A 201 27.69 15.22 3.34
N MET A 202 28.04 13.93 3.44
CA MET A 202 29.07 13.34 2.58
C MET A 202 28.73 13.44 1.09
N TRP A 203 27.46 13.20 0.74
CA TRP A 203 27.02 13.28 -0.65
C TRP A 203 27.29 14.64 -1.26
N PHE A 204 26.90 15.72 -0.59
CA PHE A 204 27.08 17.07 -1.11
C PHE A 204 28.53 17.59 -0.97
N LEU A 205 29.34 17.02 -0.07
CA LEU A 205 30.78 17.26 -0.03
C LEU A 205 31.49 16.63 -1.24
N LEU A 206 31.11 15.40 -1.60
CA LEU A 206 31.63 14.71 -2.79
C LEU A 206 31.08 15.27 -4.11
N ASN A 207 29.85 15.81 -4.08
CA ASN A 207 29.12 16.31 -5.24
C ASN A 207 28.68 17.76 -5.02
N PRO A 208 29.63 18.73 -4.96
CA PRO A 208 29.31 20.12 -4.68
C PRO A 208 28.45 20.73 -5.79
N PRO A 209 27.30 21.35 -5.46
CA PRO A 209 26.34 21.76 -6.47
C PRO A 209 26.67 23.16 -7.03
N ARG A 210 27.66 23.19 -7.93
CA ARG A 210 28.13 24.41 -8.63
C ARG A 210 28.38 25.59 -7.69
N LYS A 211 27.69 26.72 -7.92
CA LYS A 211 27.85 27.96 -7.15
C LYS A 211 26.84 28.12 -6.00
N ALA A 212 25.91 27.19 -5.84
CA ALA A 212 24.93 27.26 -4.76
C ALA A 212 25.58 26.99 -3.40
N THR A 213 24.89 27.42 -2.35
CA THR A 213 25.29 27.17 -0.96
C THR A 213 24.47 26.02 -0.41
N ILE A 214 25.13 25.05 0.25
CA ILE A 214 24.48 23.92 0.91
C ILE A 214 24.73 24.01 2.41
N HIS A 215 23.67 23.80 3.16
CA HIS A 215 23.68 23.57 4.59
C HIS A 215 22.95 22.26 4.86
N VAL A 216 23.47 21.42 5.74
CA VAL A 216 22.77 20.21 6.19
C VAL A 216 22.52 20.33 7.69
N GLU A 217 21.26 20.20 8.09
CA GLU A 217 20.82 20.31 9.48
C GLU A 217 20.19 19.00 9.95
N ASN A 218 20.40 18.68 11.22
CA ASN A 218 19.71 17.61 11.90
C ASN A 218 18.43 18.15 12.55
N VAL A 219 17.28 17.63 12.13
CA VAL A 219 15.97 18.04 12.66
C VAL A 219 15.86 17.81 14.17
N ASP A 220 16.56 16.81 14.72
CA ASP A 220 16.54 16.50 16.15
C ASP A 220 17.19 17.61 17.00
N GLU A 221 17.97 18.50 16.38
CA GLU A 221 18.63 19.62 17.04
C GLU A 221 17.74 20.88 17.07
N PHE A 222 16.59 20.86 16.40
CA PHE A 222 15.67 22.00 16.34
C PHE A 222 14.86 22.10 17.62
N LYS A 223 15.37 22.89 18.58
CA LYS A 223 14.70 23.15 19.87
C LYS A 223 13.29 23.71 19.72
N TRP A 224 12.97 24.38 18.61
CA TRP A 224 11.67 25.00 18.33
C TRP A 224 10.68 24.03 17.65
N LEU A 225 11.16 22.98 16.97
CA LEU A 225 10.33 22.02 16.25
C LEU A 225 9.95 20.83 17.16
N ASN A 226 9.34 21.13 18.30
CA ASN A 226 8.90 20.13 19.29
C ASN A 226 7.37 20.13 19.44
N SER A 227 6.81 19.14 20.13
CA SER A 227 5.36 18.98 20.31
C SER A 227 4.69 20.09 21.12
N SER A 228 5.45 20.93 21.83
CA SER A 228 4.94 22.13 22.51
C SER A 228 4.60 23.25 21.53
N TYR A 229 5.28 23.30 20.36
CA TYR A 229 5.11 24.37 19.37
C TYR A 229 4.39 23.90 18.09
N CYS A 230 4.46 22.62 17.74
CA CYS A 230 3.85 22.06 16.53
C CYS A 230 2.68 21.11 16.86
N PRO A 231 1.42 21.51 16.62
CA PRO A 231 0.23 20.68 16.89
C PRO A 231 0.24 19.34 16.15
N VAL A 232 0.86 19.27 14.97
CA VAL A 232 0.97 18.04 14.16
C VAL A 232 1.95 17.06 14.78
N LEU A 233 3.10 17.53 15.29
CA LEU A 233 4.04 16.66 16.03
C LEU A 233 3.44 16.15 17.33
N ARG A 234 2.67 17.00 18.02
CA ARG A 234 1.91 16.59 19.21
C ARG A 234 0.89 15.49 18.91
N GLN A 235 0.23 15.54 17.75
CA GLN A 235 -0.69 14.48 17.31
C GLN A 235 0.05 13.18 16.98
N LEU A 236 1.22 13.26 16.33
CA LEU A 236 2.05 12.08 16.02
C LEU A 236 2.65 11.43 17.26
N GLU A 237 2.92 12.20 18.32
CA GLU A 237 3.40 11.68 19.60
C GLU A 237 2.31 10.96 20.41
N SER A 238 1.03 11.12 20.07
CA SER A 238 -0.07 10.47 20.76
C SER A 238 0.04 8.95 20.68
N ALA A 239 -0.34 8.28 21.77
CA ALA A 239 -0.31 6.81 21.85
C ALA A 239 -1.08 6.15 20.70
N ALA A 240 -2.21 6.74 20.30
CA ALA A 240 -3.04 6.27 19.18
C ALA A 240 -2.31 6.34 17.83
N MET A 241 -1.53 7.40 17.58
CA MET A 241 -0.78 7.53 16.33
C MET A 241 0.49 6.70 16.31
N LYS A 242 1.15 6.55 17.47
CA LYS A 242 2.27 5.62 17.62
C LYS A 242 1.83 4.18 17.38
N GLU A 243 0.66 3.82 17.90
CA GLU A 243 0.03 2.50 17.70
C GLU A 243 -0.36 2.27 16.23
N TYR A 244 -0.90 3.28 15.55
CA TYR A 244 -1.26 3.19 14.13
C TYR A 244 -0.05 3.11 13.18
N TYR A 245 1.04 3.83 13.46
CA TYR A 245 2.21 3.89 12.57
C TYR A 245 3.33 2.90 12.89
N PHE A 246 3.50 2.48 14.16
CA PHE A 246 4.70 1.75 14.61
C PHE A 246 4.42 0.39 15.26
N LYS A 247 3.17 -0.02 15.53
CA LYS A 247 2.91 -1.41 15.93
C LYS A 247 2.83 -2.33 14.71
N ALA A 248 3.91 -3.07 14.48
CA ALA A 248 3.85 -4.34 13.79
C ALA A 248 3.16 -5.36 14.71
N ASN A 249 2.00 -5.90 14.27
CA ASN A 249 1.28 -7.07 14.79
C ASN A 249 0.49 -6.91 16.11
N HIS A 250 -0.84 -6.95 16.03
CA HIS A 250 -1.67 -8.07 16.53
C HIS A 250 -3.15 -7.90 16.09
N PRO A 251 -3.82 -8.96 15.59
CA PRO A 251 -5.22 -8.92 15.18
C PRO A 251 -6.13 -9.34 16.35
N THR A 252 -6.48 -8.41 17.24
CA THR A 252 -7.59 -8.65 18.19
C THR A 252 -8.17 -7.33 18.70
N SER A 253 -9.47 -7.14 18.45
CA SER A 253 -10.36 -6.10 19.02
C SER A 253 -10.01 -4.63 18.71
N LEU A 254 -10.94 -3.69 18.52
CA LEU A 254 -12.40 -3.69 18.63
C LEU A 254 -12.91 -2.51 17.79
N SER A 255 -14.15 -2.64 17.36
CA SER A 255 -15.04 -1.62 16.82
C SER A 255 -14.79 -0.18 17.29
N SER A 256 -14.60 0.74 16.35
CA SER A 256 -15.25 2.05 16.39
C SER A 256 -14.91 2.85 15.13
N GLY A 257 -15.95 3.27 14.43
CA GLY A 257 -15.97 4.57 13.75
C GLY A 257 -15.12 4.71 12.50
N SER A 258 -15.81 4.77 11.37
CA SER A 258 -15.42 5.61 10.24
C SER A 258 -14.79 6.92 10.70
N SER A 259 -13.47 7.04 10.60
CA SER A 259 -12.81 8.33 10.58
C SER A 259 -11.87 8.35 9.39
N ASN A 260 -12.37 8.96 8.32
CA ASN A 260 -11.57 9.46 7.22
C ASN A 260 -10.55 10.46 7.79
N LEU A 261 -9.37 10.01 8.20
CA LEU A 261 -8.25 10.88 8.57
C LEU A 261 -7.13 10.68 7.55
N LYS A 262 -7.41 11.26 6.39
CA LYS A 262 -6.51 11.47 5.27
C LYS A 262 -5.42 12.46 5.67
N TYR A 263 -4.42 12.05 6.45
CA TYR A 263 -3.17 12.79 6.54
C TYR A 263 -2.20 12.27 5.48
N ARG A 264 -2.36 12.89 4.32
CA ARG A 264 -1.36 12.95 3.25
C ARG A 264 -0.11 13.61 3.85
N ASN A 265 1.09 13.08 3.51
CA ASN A 265 2.33 13.85 3.65
C ASN A 265 2.08 15.30 3.20
N PRO A 266 2.62 16.32 3.90
CA PRO A 266 2.65 17.64 3.31
C PRO A 266 3.36 17.50 1.97
N LYS A 267 2.59 17.77 0.91
CA LYS A 267 3.11 17.96 -0.42
C LYS A 267 4.21 19.01 -0.32
N VAL A 268 5.22 18.86 -1.16
CA VAL A 268 6.24 19.88 -1.46
C VAL A 268 5.59 21.26 -1.36
N SER A 269 5.89 21.97 -0.28
CA SER A 269 5.33 23.28 0.02
C SER A 269 6.40 24.29 -0.37
N PHE A 270 6.33 24.80 -1.59
CA PHE A 270 7.03 26.03 -1.93
C PHE A 270 6.23 27.18 -1.30
N ASN A 271 6.73 27.73 -0.22
CA ASN A 271 6.37 29.10 0.13
C ASN A 271 7.36 30.00 -0.61
N ALA A 272 6.83 30.74 -1.58
CA ALA A 272 7.53 31.86 -2.21
C ALA A 272 7.50 33.09 -1.30
#